data_AF-A0A8B6ZU73-F1
#
_entry.id   AF-A0A8B6ZU73-F1
#
_cell.length_a   1.000
_cell.length_b   1.000
_cell.length_c   1.000
_cell.angle_alpha   90.00
_cell.angle_beta   90.00
_cell.angle_gamma   90.00
#
_symmetry.space_group_name_H-M   'P 1'
#
loop_
_entity.id
_entity.type
_entity.pdbx_description
1 polymer ?
#
loop_
_entity_poly.entity_id
_entity_poly.type
_entity_poly.pdbx_seq_one_letter_code
_entity_poly.pdbx_strand_id
1 'polypeptide(L)'
;MLVALLIALSYVGLHTLWQAQAVPILPLGLAPDTFDDAYVGCAEEMEEKAASLLKEEMACHTLLRESWVAAQEAWEHRRRGLTLPPGFQAQHAVAIMVYTNSTNTLYSELNHAVRTGGGSRELYMRHFPFKALHFYLTRALQLLRGSGGCSREPGEVVFRGVGSLRFEPKRLGDSVRLGQFASSSLDEAVARRFGQKKRDCVLAPTGELPDPPSKKAFSLLSRKTMLLAPGGFQFSGAGP
;
A
#
# COMPACT_ATOMS: atom_id res chain seq x y z
N MET A 1 -14.32 -4.03 56.69
CA MET A 1 -15.28 -3.96 55.56
C MET A 1 -15.05 -2.74 54.67
N LEU A 2 -15.07 -1.51 55.21
CA LEU A 2 -14.90 -0.28 54.40
C LEU A 2 -13.54 -0.15 53.70
N VAL A 3 -12.45 -0.51 54.37
CA VAL A 3 -11.07 -0.43 53.83
C VAL A 3 -10.85 -1.40 52.67
N ALA A 4 -11.40 -2.62 52.76
CA ALA A 4 -11.31 -3.60 51.67
C ALA A 4 -12.11 -3.16 50.43
N LEU A 5 -13.24 -2.47 50.63
CA LEU A 5 -14.07 -1.94 49.55
C LEU A 5 -13.37 -0.78 48.82
N LEU A 6 -12.67 0.09 49.55
CA LEU A 6 -11.90 1.21 48.98
C LEU A 6 -10.69 0.72 48.19
N ILE A 7 -10.00 -0.34 48.64
CA ILE A 7 -8.89 -0.96 47.92
C ILE A 7 -9.39 -1.64 46.64
N ALA A 8 -10.51 -2.38 46.70
CA ALA A 8 -11.12 -2.98 45.51
C ALA A 8 -11.60 -1.93 44.49
N LEU A 9 -12.22 -0.83 44.95
CA LEU A 9 -12.61 0.28 44.09
C LEU A 9 -11.40 1.01 43.49
N SER A 10 -10.28 1.10 44.22
CA SER A 10 -9.02 1.66 43.68
C SER A 10 -8.40 0.77 42.60
N TYR A 11 -8.47 -0.56 42.75
CA TYR A 11 -7.99 -1.52 41.76
C TYR A 11 -8.87 -1.53 40.49
N VAL A 12 -10.19 -1.44 40.66
CA VAL A 12 -11.14 -1.34 39.53
C VAL A 12 -11.07 0.04 38.86
N GLY A 13 -10.82 1.11 39.62
CA GLY A 13 -10.61 2.46 39.10
C GLY A 13 -9.30 2.63 38.33
N LEU A 14 -8.26 1.85 38.67
CA LEU A 14 -6.97 1.87 37.96
C LEU A 14 -6.99 0.98 36.71
N HIS A 15 -7.77 -0.10 36.70
CA HIS A 15 -7.96 -0.95 35.51
C HIS A 15 -8.93 -0.38 34.47
N THR A 16 -9.69 0.67 34.79
CA THR A 16 -10.60 1.35 33.84
C THR A 16 -10.00 2.62 33.20
N LEU A 17 -8.71 2.91 33.44
CA LEU A 17 -7.93 3.82 32.59
C LEU A 17 -7.63 3.12 31.25
N TRP A 18 -8.69 2.98 30.46
CA TRP A 18 -8.62 2.73 29.02
C TRP A 18 -7.77 3.84 28.42
N GLN A 19 -6.49 3.56 28.18
CA GLN A 19 -5.64 4.50 27.46
C GLN A 19 -6.19 4.63 26.05
N ALA A 20 -7.01 5.67 25.83
CA ALA A 20 -7.25 6.19 24.50
C ALA A 20 -5.91 6.68 23.96
N GLN A 21 -5.12 5.79 23.36
CA GLN A 21 -3.87 6.17 22.71
C GLN A 21 -4.22 7.19 21.62
N ALA A 22 -3.73 8.42 21.80
CA ALA A 22 -3.83 9.47 20.80
C ALA A 22 -3.22 8.96 19.49
N VAL A 23 -3.91 9.18 18.37
CA VAL A 23 -3.37 8.82 17.06
C VAL A 23 -2.23 9.80 16.75
N PRO A 24 -1.00 9.32 16.48
CA PRO A 24 0.10 10.21 16.16
C PRO A 24 -0.19 11.01 14.88
N ILE A 25 0.18 12.29 14.91
CA ILE A 25 0.10 13.18 13.76
C ILE A 25 1.37 13.04 12.92
N LEU A 26 1.20 12.78 11.63
CA LEU A 26 2.28 12.74 10.65
C LEU A 26 2.17 13.96 9.72
N PRO A 27 3.10 14.94 9.80
CA PRO A 27 3.10 16.07 8.90
C PRO A 27 3.34 15.62 7.46
N LEU A 28 2.44 15.99 6.56
CA LEU A 28 2.61 15.74 5.13
C LEU A 28 3.69 16.65 4.55
N GLY A 29 4.47 16.11 3.62
CA GLY A 29 5.56 16.82 2.94
C GLY A 29 5.99 16.11 1.67
N LEU A 30 7.20 16.40 1.21
CA LEU A 30 7.73 15.85 -0.06
C LEU A 30 8.45 14.49 0.10
N ALA A 31 8.51 13.94 1.32
CA ALA A 31 9.14 12.65 1.62
C ALA A 31 10.55 12.50 1.03
N PRO A 32 11.53 13.33 1.46
CA PRO A 32 12.84 13.43 0.80
C PRO A 32 13.68 12.14 0.87
N ASP A 33 13.48 11.31 1.89
CA ASP A 33 14.25 10.07 2.11
C ASP A 33 13.67 8.85 1.37
N THR A 34 12.68 9.06 0.51
CA THR A 34 12.05 7.97 -0.25
C THR A 34 12.94 7.49 -1.40
N PHE A 35 13.04 6.18 -1.58
CA PHE A 35 13.51 5.59 -2.83
C PHE A 35 12.36 5.55 -3.85
N ASP A 36 12.39 6.44 -4.84
CA ASP A 36 11.31 6.62 -5.84
C ASP A 36 11.82 6.54 -7.29
N ASP A 37 12.78 5.65 -7.54
CA ASP A 37 13.32 5.47 -8.88
C ASP A 37 12.22 5.13 -9.89
N ALA A 38 12.11 5.96 -10.93
CA ALA A 38 11.18 5.77 -12.04
C ALA A 38 11.79 4.90 -13.16
N TYR A 39 13.06 4.51 -13.04
CA TYR A 39 13.80 3.69 -13.99
C TYR A 39 13.83 4.27 -15.42
N VAL A 40 13.77 5.59 -15.52
CA VAL A 40 13.80 6.31 -16.81
C VAL A 40 15.20 6.18 -17.41
N GLY A 41 15.29 5.60 -18.60
CA GLY A 41 16.56 5.40 -19.31
C GLY A 41 17.32 4.13 -18.91
N CYS A 42 16.86 3.36 -17.91
CA CYS A 42 17.51 2.11 -17.48
C CYS A 42 16.55 0.92 -17.33
N ALA A 43 15.28 1.06 -17.74
CA ALA A 43 14.27 0.01 -17.60
C ALA A 43 14.68 -1.31 -18.27
N GLU A 44 15.22 -1.27 -19.49
CA GLU A 44 15.64 -2.48 -20.23
C GLU A 44 16.80 -3.20 -19.52
N GLU A 45 17.81 -2.45 -19.06
CA GLU A 45 18.92 -3.01 -18.27
C GLU A 45 18.42 -3.63 -16.95
N MET A 46 17.42 -3.01 -16.33
CA MET A 46 16.81 -3.55 -15.12
C MET A 46 15.98 -4.81 -15.40
N GLU A 47 15.31 -4.95 -16.54
CA GLU A 47 14.63 -6.21 -16.91
C GLU A 47 15.63 -7.39 -16.99
N GLU A 48 16.83 -7.15 -17.52
CA GLU A 48 17.87 -8.17 -17.63
C GLU A 48 18.40 -8.62 -16.25
N LYS A 49 18.51 -7.68 -15.30
CA LYS A 49 19.10 -7.92 -13.97
C LYS A 49 18.07 -8.33 -12.90
N ALA A 50 16.82 -7.90 -13.03
CA ALA A 50 15.82 -8.03 -11.98
C ALA A 50 15.54 -9.50 -11.62
N ALA A 51 15.65 -10.43 -12.56
CA ALA A 51 15.46 -11.85 -12.27
C ALA A 51 16.51 -12.42 -11.29
N SER A 52 17.80 -12.06 -11.44
CA SER A 52 18.84 -12.53 -10.52
C SER A 52 18.70 -11.87 -9.16
N LEU A 53 18.45 -10.55 -9.14
CA LEU A 53 18.23 -9.77 -7.93
C LEU A 53 17.05 -10.32 -7.14
N LEU A 54 15.93 -10.61 -7.79
CA LEU A 54 14.75 -11.17 -7.12
C LEU A 54 15.05 -12.54 -6.49
N LYS A 55 15.85 -13.37 -7.17
CA LYS A 55 16.26 -14.67 -6.62
C LYS A 55 17.10 -14.50 -5.35
N GLU A 56 18.00 -13.53 -5.32
CA GLU A 56 18.79 -13.17 -4.12
C GLU A 56 17.89 -12.64 -3.00
N GLU A 57 16.96 -11.74 -3.32
CA GLU A 57 16.00 -11.19 -2.36
C GLU A 57 15.14 -12.30 -1.73
N MET A 58 14.61 -13.23 -2.53
CA MET A 58 13.85 -14.38 -2.04
C MET A 58 14.70 -15.39 -1.24
N ALA A 59 16.00 -15.46 -1.50
CA ALA A 59 16.91 -16.31 -0.72
C ALA A 59 17.05 -15.77 0.71
N CYS A 60 17.14 -14.44 0.85
CA CYS A 60 17.34 -13.75 2.11
C CYS A 60 16.05 -13.34 2.84
N HIS A 61 14.89 -13.41 2.17
CA HIS A 61 13.62 -12.91 2.71
C HIS A 61 12.48 -13.93 2.58
N THR A 62 12.27 -14.75 3.61
CA THR A 62 11.28 -15.85 3.62
C THR A 62 9.88 -15.37 3.23
N LEU A 63 9.40 -14.26 3.81
CA LEU A 63 8.06 -13.75 3.52
C LEU A 63 7.88 -13.35 2.04
N LEU A 64 8.91 -12.77 1.43
CA LEU A 64 8.90 -12.43 0.01
C LEU A 64 8.83 -13.69 -0.84
N ARG A 65 9.66 -14.69 -0.53
CA ARG A 65 9.68 -15.97 -1.25
C ARG A 65 8.33 -16.66 -1.23
N GLU A 66 7.73 -16.81 -0.05
CA GLU A 66 6.43 -17.46 0.12
C GLU A 66 5.33 -16.68 -0.60
N SER A 67 5.30 -15.36 -0.43
CA SER A 67 4.29 -14.52 -1.09
C SER A 67 4.45 -14.52 -2.61
N TRP A 68 5.69 -14.56 -3.12
CA TRP A 68 5.97 -14.59 -4.56
C TRP A 68 5.54 -15.91 -5.20
N VAL A 69 5.89 -17.05 -4.59
CA VAL A 69 5.50 -18.38 -5.08
C VAL A 69 3.98 -18.52 -5.12
N ALA A 70 3.28 -18.16 -4.03
CA ALA A 70 1.82 -18.20 -3.97
C ALA A 70 1.17 -17.28 -5.02
N ALA A 71 1.72 -16.07 -5.21
CA ALA A 71 1.22 -15.14 -6.22
C ALA A 71 1.46 -15.65 -7.66
N GLN A 72 2.59 -16.31 -7.91
CA GLN A 72 2.90 -16.93 -9.20
C GLN A 72 1.94 -18.07 -9.55
N GLU A 73 1.64 -18.96 -8.60
CA GLU A 73 0.64 -20.02 -8.78
C GLU A 73 -0.76 -19.43 -9.06
N ALA A 74 -1.17 -18.45 -8.25
CA ALA A 74 -2.45 -17.78 -8.44
C ALA A 74 -2.53 -17.03 -9.79
N TRP A 75 -1.42 -16.48 -10.28
CA TRP A 75 -1.34 -15.83 -11.59
C TRP A 75 -1.57 -16.80 -12.75
N GLU A 76 -0.98 -18.01 -12.70
CA GLU A 76 -1.16 -19.03 -13.73
C GLU A 76 -2.63 -19.42 -13.93
N HIS A 77 -3.41 -19.41 -12.86
CA HIS A 77 -4.86 -19.63 -12.93
C HIS A 77 -5.61 -18.41 -13.48
N ARG A 78 -5.24 -17.19 -13.08
CA ARG A 78 -5.96 -15.95 -13.44
C ARG A 78 -5.63 -15.42 -14.82
N ARG A 79 -4.45 -15.71 -15.38
CA ARG A 79 -4.00 -15.12 -16.66
C ARG A 79 -4.83 -15.54 -17.87
N ARG A 80 -5.59 -16.62 -17.76
CA ARG A 80 -6.40 -17.17 -18.86
C ARG A 80 -7.43 -16.14 -19.32
N GLY A 81 -7.35 -15.75 -20.59
CA GLY A 81 -8.28 -14.77 -21.19
C GLY A 81 -8.00 -13.31 -20.85
N LEU A 82 -6.87 -13.00 -20.19
CA LEU A 82 -6.44 -11.62 -19.99
C LEU A 82 -5.68 -11.11 -21.22
N THR A 83 -6.01 -9.89 -21.65
CA THR A 83 -5.20 -9.15 -22.63
C THR A 83 -4.31 -8.18 -21.87
N LEU A 84 -3.00 -8.28 -22.05
CA LEU A 84 -2.01 -7.48 -21.33
C LEU A 84 -1.38 -6.47 -22.29
N PRO A 85 -0.96 -5.28 -21.79
CA PRO A 85 -0.31 -4.29 -22.64
C PRO A 85 1.05 -4.80 -23.16
N PRO A 86 1.55 -4.27 -24.28
CA PRO A 86 2.86 -4.64 -24.81
C PRO A 86 3.97 -4.50 -23.76
N GLY A 87 4.87 -5.48 -23.70
CA GLY A 87 5.96 -5.52 -22.73
C GLY A 87 5.56 -5.96 -21.31
N PHE A 88 4.26 -6.15 -21.02
CA PHE A 88 3.81 -6.62 -19.72
C PHE A 88 4.00 -8.13 -19.55
N GLN A 89 5.04 -8.48 -18.79
CA GLN A 89 5.40 -9.86 -18.44
C GLN A 89 4.72 -10.36 -17.14
N ALA A 90 4.81 -11.68 -16.88
CA ALA A 90 4.19 -12.31 -15.71
C ALA A 90 4.69 -11.75 -14.36
N GLN A 91 5.98 -11.42 -14.27
CA GLN A 91 6.63 -10.87 -13.07
C GLN A 91 5.97 -9.56 -12.62
N HIS A 92 5.50 -8.74 -13.57
CA HIS A 92 4.76 -7.52 -13.30
C HIS A 92 3.41 -7.80 -12.62
N ALA A 93 2.65 -8.79 -13.11
CA ALA A 93 1.40 -9.21 -12.48
C ALA A 93 1.65 -9.81 -11.09
N VAL A 94 2.67 -10.66 -10.97
CA VAL A 94 3.04 -11.29 -9.70
C VAL A 94 3.42 -10.23 -8.66
N ALA A 95 4.22 -9.22 -9.03
CA ALA A 95 4.56 -8.11 -8.13
C ALA A 95 3.32 -7.34 -7.63
N ILE A 96 2.34 -7.08 -8.51
CA ILE A 96 1.06 -6.47 -8.11
C ILE A 96 0.30 -7.38 -7.13
N MET A 97 0.22 -8.68 -7.43
CA MET A 97 -0.47 -9.65 -6.57
C MET A 97 0.20 -9.78 -5.21
N VAL A 98 1.54 -9.77 -5.16
CA VAL A 98 2.33 -9.73 -3.94
C VAL A 98 2.02 -8.48 -3.13
N TYR A 99 2.05 -7.30 -3.74
CA TYR A 99 1.78 -6.04 -3.04
C TYR A 99 0.35 -5.92 -2.52
N THR A 100 -0.63 -6.48 -3.24
CA THR A 100 -2.05 -6.39 -2.89
C THR A 100 -2.53 -7.51 -1.98
N ASN A 101 -1.65 -8.46 -1.64
CA ASN A 101 -1.99 -9.56 -0.76
C ASN A 101 -2.15 -9.08 0.69
N SER A 102 -3.39 -9.02 1.16
CA SER A 102 -3.72 -8.62 2.53
C SER A 102 -3.56 -9.74 3.57
N THR A 103 -3.20 -10.97 3.15
CA THR A 103 -2.99 -12.08 4.10
C THR A 103 -1.64 -12.01 4.81
N ASN A 104 -0.74 -11.13 4.37
CA ASN A 104 0.57 -10.92 4.98
C ASN A 104 0.96 -9.43 5.07
N THR A 105 2.12 -9.17 5.67
CA THR A 105 2.63 -7.83 5.98
C THR A 105 3.65 -7.30 4.97
N LEU A 106 3.92 -8.02 3.87
CA LEU A 106 5.02 -7.70 2.97
C LEU A 106 4.87 -6.33 2.29
N TYR A 107 3.65 -5.92 1.95
CA TYR A 107 3.39 -4.57 1.43
C TYR A 107 3.78 -3.48 2.44
N SER A 108 3.64 -3.76 3.75
CA SER A 108 4.01 -2.85 4.82
C SER A 108 5.53 -2.74 4.95
N GLU A 109 6.23 -3.88 4.86
CA GLU A 109 7.70 -3.95 4.88
C GLU A 109 8.31 -3.26 3.65
N LEU A 110 7.79 -3.52 2.45
CA LEU A 110 8.18 -2.81 1.23
C LEU A 110 7.97 -1.31 1.39
N ASN A 111 6.78 -0.89 1.81
CA ASN A 111 6.49 0.54 1.98
C ASN A 111 7.38 1.19 3.04
N HIS A 112 7.75 0.47 4.10
CA HIS A 112 8.70 0.98 5.10
C HIS A 112 10.09 1.16 4.49
N ALA A 113 10.62 0.16 3.79
CA ALA A 113 11.92 0.24 3.13
C ALA A 113 11.95 1.35 2.07
N VAL A 114 10.86 1.54 1.32
CA VAL A 114 10.73 2.61 0.32
C VAL A 114 10.75 3.99 0.97
N ARG A 115 10.08 4.19 2.11
CA ARG A 115 10.07 5.47 2.83
C ARG A 115 11.46 5.93 3.30
N THR A 116 12.37 5.00 3.57
CA THR A 116 13.68 5.29 4.19
C THR A 116 14.87 5.00 3.29
N GLY A 117 14.67 4.27 2.18
CA GLY A 117 15.74 3.76 1.33
C GLY A 117 16.41 4.78 0.42
N GLY A 118 15.87 6.00 0.31
CA GLY A 118 16.36 7.05 -0.59
C GLY A 118 17.26 8.09 0.09
N GLY A 119 17.51 7.99 1.40
CA GLY A 119 18.32 8.98 2.13
C GLY A 119 19.76 9.12 1.62
N SER A 120 20.36 8.04 1.08
CA SER A 120 21.65 8.10 0.36
C SER A 120 21.89 6.84 -0.48
N ARG A 121 22.82 6.94 -1.45
CA ARG A 121 23.25 5.78 -2.24
C ARG A 121 23.83 4.65 -1.37
N GLU A 122 24.60 5.00 -0.35
CA GLU A 122 25.18 4.00 0.56
C GLU A 122 24.09 3.28 1.36
N LEU A 123 23.13 4.05 1.90
CA LEU A 123 22.02 3.49 2.66
C LEU A 123 21.19 2.54 1.78
N TYR A 124 20.87 2.95 0.55
CA TYR A 124 20.19 2.13 -0.44
C TYR A 124 20.95 0.82 -0.71
N MET A 125 22.23 0.91 -1.04
CA MET A 125 23.03 -0.27 -1.41
C MET A 125 23.12 -1.27 -0.26
N ARG A 126 23.30 -0.79 0.98
CA ARG A 126 23.47 -1.65 2.15
C ARG A 126 22.16 -2.21 2.71
N HIS A 127 21.08 -1.44 2.71
CA HIS A 127 19.89 -1.75 3.52
C HIS A 127 18.60 -1.92 2.75
N PHE A 128 18.50 -1.52 1.48
CA PHE A 128 17.26 -1.66 0.71
C PHE A 128 17.10 -3.11 0.18
N PRO A 129 16.14 -3.91 0.70
CA PRO A 129 16.10 -5.35 0.44
C PRO A 129 15.15 -5.75 -0.70
N PHE A 130 14.52 -4.78 -1.37
CA PHE A 130 13.45 -5.01 -2.34
C PHE A 130 13.72 -4.32 -3.70
N LYS A 131 14.97 -4.37 -4.19
CA LYS A 131 15.40 -3.74 -5.44
C LYS A 131 14.60 -4.25 -6.64
N ALA A 132 14.51 -5.57 -6.81
CA ALA A 132 13.79 -6.19 -7.91
C ALA A 132 12.27 -6.11 -7.72
N LEU A 133 11.77 -6.35 -6.50
CA LEU A 133 10.34 -6.19 -6.24
C LEU A 133 9.85 -4.75 -6.50
N HIS A 134 10.61 -3.74 -6.06
CA HIS A 134 10.31 -2.34 -6.35
C HIS A 134 10.31 -2.05 -7.85
N PHE A 135 11.30 -2.57 -8.59
CA PHE A 135 11.39 -2.43 -10.04
C PHE A 135 10.16 -3.03 -10.73
N TYR A 136 9.87 -4.31 -10.51
CA TYR A 136 8.73 -4.97 -11.17
C TYR A 136 7.41 -4.29 -10.83
N LEU A 137 7.21 -3.85 -9.59
CA LEU A 137 6.00 -3.14 -9.20
C LEU A 137 5.88 -1.79 -9.90
N THR A 138 6.96 -1.02 -9.94
CA THR A 138 7.01 0.29 -10.62
C THR A 138 6.75 0.12 -12.11
N ARG A 139 7.44 -0.83 -12.74
CA ARG A 139 7.32 -1.11 -14.17
C ARG A 139 5.94 -1.61 -14.55
N ALA A 140 5.34 -2.46 -13.72
CA ALA A 140 3.96 -2.93 -13.91
C ALA A 140 2.97 -1.75 -13.98
N LEU A 141 3.08 -0.79 -13.06
CA LEU A 141 2.22 0.38 -13.02
C LEU A 141 2.42 1.30 -14.22
N GLN A 142 3.68 1.48 -14.67
CA GLN A 142 3.99 2.24 -15.88
C GLN A 142 3.36 1.61 -17.13
N LEU A 143 3.51 0.29 -17.29
CA LEU A 143 2.97 -0.44 -18.44
C LEU A 143 1.43 -0.47 -18.44
N LEU A 144 0.79 -0.52 -17.26
CA LEU A 144 -0.67 -0.45 -17.13
C LEU A 144 -1.23 0.94 -17.41
N ARG A 145 -0.50 2.01 -17.07
CA ARG A 145 -0.86 3.38 -17.48
C ARG A 145 -0.73 3.57 -19.00
N GLY A 146 0.21 2.87 -19.64
CA GLY A 146 0.51 3.02 -21.06
C GLY A 146 1.21 4.34 -21.39
N SER A 147 1.22 4.71 -22.68
CA SER A 147 1.84 5.95 -23.19
C SER A 147 0.99 7.21 -22.96
N GLY A 148 -0.24 7.05 -22.48
CA GLY A 148 -1.03 8.16 -21.97
C GLY A 148 -0.36 8.66 -20.70
N GLY A 149 0.35 9.79 -20.80
CA GLY A 149 0.98 10.45 -19.65
C GLY A 149 -0.04 10.85 -18.57
N CYS A 150 0.27 11.84 -17.74
CA CYS A 150 -0.79 12.45 -16.94
C CYS A 150 -1.78 13.09 -17.92
N SER A 151 -2.98 12.52 -18.07
CA SER A 151 -4.02 13.17 -18.88
C SER A 151 -4.30 14.54 -18.27
N ARG A 152 -4.56 15.54 -19.11
CA ARG A 152 -5.05 16.85 -18.67
C ARG A 152 -6.51 16.78 -18.20
N GLU A 153 -7.12 15.61 -18.26
CA GLU A 153 -8.45 15.37 -17.72
C GLU A 153 -8.39 15.35 -16.19
N PRO A 154 -9.48 15.74 -15.50
CA PRO A 154 -9.57 15.61 -14.06
C PRO A 154 -9.22 14.17 -13.66
N GLY A 155 -8.24 14.01 -12.77
CA GLY A 155 -7.86 12.69 -12.26
C GLY A 155 -9.05 12.02 -11.55
N GLU A 156 -9.04 10.69 -11.50
CA GLU A 156 -10.05 9.95 -10.75
C GLU A 156 -9.95 10.26 -9.25
N VAL A 157 -11.09 10.53 -8.61
CA VAL A 157 -11.15 10.71 -7.17
C VAL A 157 -11.06 9.35 -6.50
N VAL A 158 -10.10 9.20 -5.60
CA VAL A 158 -9.87 7.97 -4.84
C VAL A 158 -9.75 8.24 -3.36
N PHE A 159 -10.08 7.22 -2.56
CA PHE A 159 -10.11 7.27 -1.12
C PHE A 159 -9.09 6.30 -0.53
N ARG A 160 -8.41 6.72 0.52
CA ARG A 160 -7.47 5.89 1.29
C ARG A 160 -7.70 6.14 2.78
N GLY A 161 -8.03 5.09 3.51
CA GLY A 161 -8.10 5.15 4.97
C GLY A 161 -6.81 4.67 5.62
N VAL A 162 -6.43 5.34 6.72
CA VAL A 162 -5.31 4.94 7.59
C VAL A 162 -5.74 5.16 9.04
N GLY A 163 -5.87 4.08 9.81
CA GLY A 163 -6.34 4.17 11.20
C GLY A 163 -5.24 4.39 12.25
N SER A 164 -3.97 4.23 11.87
CA SER A 164 -2.82 4.35 12.76
C SER A 164 -2.22 5.74 12.84
N LEU A 165 -2.52 6.61 11.87
CA LEU A 165 -1.90 7.92 11.71
C LEU A 165 -2.95 8.95 11.29
N ARG A 166 -2.78 10.17 11.77
CA ARG A 166 -3.52 11.34 11.30
C ARG A 166 -2.57 12.19 10.46
N PHE A 167 -2.92 12.43 9.20
CA PHE A 167 -2.10 13.22 8.31
C PHE A 167 -2.51 14.68 8.35
N GLU A 168 -1.55 15.58 8.50
CA GLU A 168 -1.82 17.02 8.49
C GLU A 168 -0.86 17.73 7.55
N PRO A 169 -1.34 18.51 6.56
CA PRO A 169 -0.47 19.34 5.74
C PRO A 169 0.08 20.51 6.56
N LYS A 170 1.32 20.94 6.26
CA LYS A 170 1.91 22.13 6.89
C LYS A 170 1.07 23.37 6.58
N ARG A 171 0.60 23.52 5.34
CA ARG A 171 -0.37 24.52 4.89
C ARG A 171 -1.30 23.93 3.83
N LEU A 172 -2.51 24.45 3.74
CA LEU A 172 -3.43 24.13 2.65
C LEU A 172 -2.82 24.55 1.31
N GLY A 173 -2.89 23.66 0.33
CA GLY A 173 -2.30 23.87 -1.00
C GLY A 173 -0.83 23.47 -1.12
N ASP A 174 -0.17 23.04 -0.04
CA ASP A 174 1.18 22.49 -0.13
C ASP A 174 1.18 21.20 -0.97
N SER A 175 2.21 21.02 -1.79
CA SER A 175 2.44 19.78 -2.53
C SER A 175 2.86 18.67 -1.58
N VAL A 176 2.32 17.48 -1.79
CA VAL A 176 2.59 16.32 -0.94
C VAL A 176 3.02 15.13 -1.79
N ARG A 177 3.99 14.38 -1.26
CA ARG A 177 4.42 13.07 -1.79
C ARG A 177 4.17 12.04 -0.71
N LEU A 178 3.53 10.93 -1.07
CA LEU A 178 3.30 9.83 -0.11
C LEU A 178 4.61 9.13 0.25
N GLY A 179 5.58 9.17 -0.65
CA GLY A 179 6.92 8.61 -0.41
C GLY A 179 6.97 7.09 -0.37
N GLN A 180 5.93 6.43 -0.87
CA GLN A 180 5.76 4.98 -0.91
C GLN A 180 4.65 4.63 -1.89
N PHE A 181 4.51 3.34 -2.19
CA PHE A 181 3.31 2.87 -2.87
C PHE A 181 2.08 3.05 -1.98
N ALA A 182 0.94 3.33 -2.61
CA ALA A 182 -0.29 3.55 -1.89
C ALA A 182 -1.47 2.86 -2.54
N SER A 183 -2.10 1.96 -1.79
CA SER A 183 -3.42 1.42 -2.14
C SER A 183 -4.49 2.46 -1.84
N SER A 184 -5.45 2.58 -2.75
CA SER A 184 -6.61 3.45 -2.67
C SER A 184 -7.84 2.76 -3.25
N SER A 185 -9.03 3.33 -3.08
CA SER A 185 -10.28 2.78 -3.57
C SER A 185 -11.15 3.87 -4.19
N LEU A 186 -11.89 3.52 -5.24
CA LEU A 186 -13.01 4.35 -5.73
C LEU A 186 -14.20 4.34 -4.76
N ASP A 187 -14.28 3.33 -3.90
CA ASP A 187 -15.36 3.14 -2.94
C ASP A 187 -14.90 3.66 -1.57
N GLU A 188 -15.41 4.82 -1.16
CA GLU A 188 -15.09 5.42 0.13
C GLU A 188 -15.39 4.48 1.30
N ALA A 189 -16.45 3.67 1.21
CA ALA A 189 -16.80 2.73 2.28
C ALA A 189 -15.78 1.60 2.42
N VAL A 190 -15.08 1.22 1.33
CA VAL A 190 -13.92 0.31 1.40
C VAL A 190 -12.76 1.02 2.09
N ALA A 191 -12.43 2.23 1.67
CA ALA A 191 -11.32 3.00 2.24
C ALA A 191 -11.51 3.25 3.74
N ARG A 192 -12.72 3.59 4.20
CA ARG A 192 -13.05 3.83 5.61
C ARG A 192 -12.76 2.63 6.51
N ARG A 193 -12.88 1.38 6.02
CA ARG A 193 -12.53 0.18 6.80
C ARG A 193 -11.06 0.13 7.22
N PHE A 194 -10.18 0.77 6.45
CA PHE A 194 -8.76 0.89 6.78
C PHE A 194 -8.45 2.12 7.66
N GLY A 195 -9.37 3.08 7.74
CA GLY A 195 -9.28 4.29 8.56
C GLY A 195 -9.86 4.15 9.98
N GLN A 196 -10.76 3.19 10.18
CA GLN A 196 -11.32 2.92 11.50
C GLN A 196 -10.30 2.15 12.35
N LYS A 197 -10.02 2.63 13.58
CA LYS A 197 -9.35 1.79 14.57
C LYS A 197 -10.20 0.53 14.74
N LYS A 198 -9.60 -0.67 14.60
CA LYS A 198 -10.20 -1.89 15.16
C LYS A 198 -10.39 -1.64 16.65
N ARG A 199 -11.61 -1.26 17.06
CA ARG A 199 -12.09 -1.64 18.38
C ARG A 199 -12.38 -3.13 18.21
N ASP A 200 -11.64 -3.99 18.91
CA ASP A 200 -12.06 -5.39 19.03
C ASP A 200 -13.46 -5.36 19.63
N CYS A 201 -14.46 -5.55 18.78
CA CYS A 201 -15.84 -5.73 19.18
C CYS A 201 -16.30 -6.99 18.46
N VAL A 202 -16.58 -8.00 19.29
CA VAL A 202 -17.22 -9.26 18.93
C VAL A 202 -18.42 -8.97 18.02
N LEU A 203 -18.47 -9.66 16.88
CA LEU A 203 -19.51 -9.52 15.86
C LEU A 203 -20.91 -9.83 16.44
N ALA A 204 -21.88 -8.98 16.09
CA ALA A 204 -23.27 -9.37 15.92
C ALA A 204 -23.60 -9.32 14.41
N PRO A 205 -24.36 -10.29 13.85
CA PRO A 205 -24.62 -10.32 12.42
C PRO A 205 -25.83 -9.45 12.06
N THR A 206 -25.83 -8.96 10.81
CA THR A 206 -26.84 -9.20 9.76
C THR A 206 -27.04 -7.95 8.88
N GLY A 207 -27.13 -8.14 7.56
CA GLY A 207 -27.82 -7.21 6.65
C GLY A 207 -27.14 -7.03 5.29
N GLU A 208 -27.57 -7.80 4.29
CA GLU A 208 -27.24 -7.63 2.87
C GLU A 208 -27.94 -6.41 2.24
N LEU A 209 -27.29 -5.71 1.28
CA LEU A 209 -27.91 -5.02 0.12
C LEU A 209 -26.84 -4.46 -0.87
N PRO A 210 -27.21 -4.02 -2.09
CA PRO A 210 -27.19 -4.78 -3.35
C PRO A 210 -26.09 -4.31 -4.34
N ASP A 211 -25.82 -5.11 -5.37
CA ASP A 211 -24.83 -4.82 -6.42
C ASP A 211 -25.34 -3.86 -7.52
N PRO A 212 -24.52 -2.88 -7.98
CA PRO A 212 -24.74 -2.15 -9.22
C PRO A 212 -23.87 -2.67 -10.40
N PRO A 213 -24.20 -2.31 -11.65
CA PRO A 213 -24.09 -3.20 -12.80
C PRO A 213 -22.70 -3.28 -13.44
N SER A 214 -22.47 -4.40 -14.12
CA SER A 214 -21.23 -4.73 -14.80
C SER A 214 -20.95 -3.82 -16.00
N LYS A 215 -19.73 -3.26 -16.06
CA LYS A 215 -19.05 -2.92 -17.32
C LYS A 215 -17.68 -3.59 -17.32
N LYS A 216 -17.47 -4.52 -18.26
CA LYS A 216 -16.26 -5.31 -18.42
C LYS A 216 -15.08 -4.40 -18.81
N ALA A 217 -14.11 -4.29 -17.91
CA ALA A 217 -12.72 -3.94 -18.17
C ALA A 217 -11.86 -4.62 -17.10
N PHE A 218 -10.66 -5.03 -17.49
CA PHE A 218 -9.74 -5.91 -16.75
C PHE A 218 -9.42 -5.41 -15.34
N SER A 219 -9.34 -6.32 -14.36
CA SER A 219 -8.85 -5.96 -13.03
C SER A 219 -8.03 -7.10 -12.45
N LEU A 220 -6.70 -6.96 -12.52
CA LEU A 220 -5.76 -7.70 -11.67
C LEU A 220 -5.95 -7.35 -10.19
N LEU A 221 -6.74 -6.32 -9.90
CA LEU A 221 -6.82 -5.63 -8.62
C LEU A 221 -8.17 -5.69 -7.91
N SER A 222 -9.22 -6.40 -8.34
CA SER A 222 -10.59 -6.05 -7.93
C SER A 222 -10.93 -4.60 -8.27
N ARG A 223 -12.15 -4.32 -8.76
CA ARG A 223 -12.54 -2.95 -9.19
C ARG A 223 -12.43 -1.88 -8.09
N LYS A 224 -12.11 -2.28 -6.87
CA LYS A 224 -12.09 -1.48 -5.65
C LYS A 224 -10.68 -1.10 -5.18
N THR A 225 -9.60 -1.55 -5.82
CA THR A 225 -8.23 -1.21 -5.37
C THR A 225 -7.43 -0.59 -6.50
N MET A 226 -6.97 0.64 -6.31
CA MET A 226 -5.98 1.29 -7.17
C MET A 226 -4.64 1.33 -6.45
N LEU A 227 -3.59 0.93 -7.17
CA LEU A 227 -2.22 1.02 -6.69
C LEU A 227 -1.53 2.24 -7.31
N LEU A 228 -1.06 3.12 -6.45
CA LEU A 228 -0.34 4.32 -6.81
C LEU A 228 1.16 4.09 -6.61
N ALA A 229 1.96 4.48 -7.62
CA ALA A 229 3.42 4.52 -7.51
C ALA A 229 3.85 5.63 -6.52
N PRO A 230 5.07 5.55 -5.94
CA PRO A 230 5.65 6.65 -5.18
C PRO A 230 5.72 7.89 -6.10
N GLY A 231 4.92 8.92 -5.80
CA GLY A 231 4.76 10.09 -6.67
C GLY A 231 4.03 11.23 -5.98
N GLY A 232 4.01 12.40 -6.63
CA GLY A 232 3.34 13.59 -6.12
C GLY A 232 1.82 13.52 -6.27
N PHE A 233 1.09 13.92 -5.23
CA PHE A 233 -0.37 14.01 -5.21
C PHE A 233 -0.81 15.36 -4.64
N GLN A 234 -2.02 15.79 -5.02
CA GLN A 234 -2.70 16.92 -4.38
C GLN A 234 -3.85 16.37 -3.54
N PHE A 235 -3.92 16.74 -2.26
CA PHE A 235 -5.03 16.38 -1.39
C PHE A 235 -6.14 17.41 -1.53
N SER A 236 -7.32 16.98 -1.97
CA SER A 236 -8.53 17.80 -1.95
C SER A 236 -9.25 17.58 -0.62
N GLY A 237 -8.92 18.39 0.38
CA GLY A 237 -9.71 18.59 1.61
C GLY A 237 -9.77 17.42 2.61
N ALA A 238 -9.38 17.69 3.86
CA ALA A 238 -9.76 16.85 4.98
C ALA A 238 -11.18 17.24 5.43
N GLY A 239 -12.16 16.38 5.19
CA GLY A 239 -13.46 16.50 5.85
C GLY A 239 -13.34 16.21 7.35
N PRO A 240 -14.20 16.81 8.19
CA PRO A 240 -14.16 16.69 9.65
C PRO A 240 -14.39 15.26 10.17
#